data_AF-A0A3C0VIZ6-F1
#
_entry.id   AF-A0A3C0VIZ6-F1
#
_cell.length_a   1.000
_cell.length_b   1.000
_cell.length_c   1.000
_cell.angle_alpha   90.00
_cell.angle_beta   90.00
_cell.angle_gamma   90.00
#
_symmetry.space_group_name_H-M   'P 1'
#
loop_
_entity.id
_entity.type
_entity.pdbx_description
1 polymer ?
#
loop_
_entity_poly.entity_id
_entity_poly.type
_entity_poly.pdbx_seq_one_letter_code
_entity_poly.pdbx_strand_id
1 'polypeptide(L)'
;ATTRATLPDSYVRCGGDAVRPCAVFTLHTMELDGSDLRPISAFENFEWTPSVADDGRVLYARWDYIDRFNGPFMSLWSTNPDGANPQLVYGNFTTAPQCVFEARSIPGSTRLVFTASAHHSITGGSLALLDRAKGTEGERPLARISPEVRFPESEGWDGAYYANPWPLSETYHLVAWSDRRLPPHAGSARIVDDRNPVNATGIYLYDAFGNLELLWRDPAISSATPIPVKARPRPPVVPDAVARDGPKEGAFVLQDVYRGLSGVPRGAIAALRVIGVPPKTQPFMNTPNLGVSSEDPGKFILGTVPVRADGSAYFRVPSGIPIFFQALDGEGFAVQTMRTLTYVQPGLTLGCIGCHEPRDTAPPATGLPRALAEAPSAIAPGPPGTWPLRFDTLVQPVLDAHCTACHAPASKDERARRLDLTAPGAYDALIGFADKDLARLAFEKDVSVPGDMPARKSRLLAALRDTAMHGTLALSAQDLERLVTWMDVYAHRLGSFSDEQEAELEALRREWKT
;
A
#
# COMPACT_ATOMS: atom_id res chain seq x y z
N ALA A 1 -16.64 8.96 -9.58
CA ALA A 1 -18.10 8.88 -9.80
C ALA A 1 -18.65 10.26 -10.17
N THR A 2 -19.48 10.35 -11.20
CA THR A 2 -20.19 11.60 -11.57
C THR A 2 -21.69 11.38 -11.49
N THR A 3 -22.49 12.46 -11.51
CA THR A 3 -23.96 12.39 -11.62
C THR A 3 -24.46 11.71 -12.91
N ARG A 4 -23.56 11.37 -13.85
CA ARG A 4 -23.89 10.84 -15.19
C ARG A 4 -23.43 9.39 -15.41
N ALA A 5 -22.43 8.90 -14.67
CA ALA A 5 -21.99 7.51 -14.75
C ALA A 5 -21.20 7.07 -13.49
N THR A 6 -21.45 5.84 -13.06
CA THR A 6 -20.57 5.09 -12.16
C THR A 6 -19.56 4.34 -13.02
N LEU A 7 -18.45 4.98 -13.36
CA LEU A 7 -17.28 4.28 -13.89
C LEU A 7 -16.28 4.20 -12.74
N PRO A 8 -16.16 3.05 -12.04
CA PRO A 8 -14.99 2.82 -11.24
C PRO A 8 -13.84 2.49 -12.19
N ASP A 9 -12.85 3.37 -12.25
CA ASP A 9 -11.60 3.13 -12.97
C ASP A 9 -10.67 2.15 -12.19
N SER A 10 -11.03 1.79 -10.95
CA SER A 10 -10.26 0.89 -10.09
C SER A 10 -11.11 -0.19 -9.40
N TYR A 11 -10.54 -1.40 -9.28
CA TYR A 11 -11.11 -2.59 -8.65
C TYR A 11 -10.10 -3.22 -7.69
N VAL A 12 -10.60 -3.97 -6.71
CA VAL A 12 -9.74 -4.72 -5.78
C VAL A 12 -8.94 -5.81 -6.51
N ARG A 13 -7.70 -6.09 -6.07
CA ARG A 13 -6.88 -7.15 -6.68
C ARG A 13 -7.35 -8.55 -6.29
N CYS A 14 -7.53 -8.78 -4.99
CA CYS A 14 -7.81 -10.08 -4.36
C CYS A 14 -9.23 -10.62 -4.52
N GLY A 15 -10.04 -10.04 -5.42
CA GLY A 15 -11.42 -10.42 -5.52
C GLY A 15 -12.14 -9.74 -6.67
N GLY A 16 -13.37 -10.19 -6.88
CA GLY A 16 -14.27 -9.67 -7.87
C GLY A 16 -14.40 -10.55 -9.10
N ASP A 17 -15.58 -10.46 -9.70
CA ASP A 17 -15.99 -11.13 -10.92
C ASP A 17 -17.17 -10.37 -11.55
N ALA A 18 -17.83 -10.97 -12.55
CA ALA A 18 -18.99 -10.38 -13.21
C ALA A 18 -20.22 -10.21 -12.28
N VAL A 19 -20.32 -10.98 -11.19
CA VAL A 19 -21.45 -10.98 -10.24
C VAL A 19 -21.17 -10.07 -9.05
N ARG A 20 -19.90 -9.89 -8.68
CA ARG A 20 -19.44 -9.03 -7.59
C ARG A 20 -18.25 -8.16 -8.05
N PRO A 21 -18.47 -7.17 -8.93
CA PRO A 21 -17.42 -6.20 -9.23
C PRO A 21 -17.09 -5.39 -7.96
N CYS A 22 -15.89 -5.59 -7.42
CA CYS A 22 -15.42 -4.91 -6.22
C CYS A 22 -14.74 -3.59 -6.57
N ALA A 23 -15.54 -2.57 -6.87
CA ALA A 23 -15.07 -1.22 -7.14
C ALA A 23 -14.38 -0.59 -5.93
N VAL A 24 -13.23 0.03 -6.16
CA VAL A 24 -12.45 0.75 -5.15
C VAL A 24 -12.94 2.19 -5.00
N PHE A 25 -12.98 2.68 -3.76
CA PHE A 25 -13.26 4.08 -3.45
C PHE A 25 -12.13 4.68 -2.62
N THR A 26 -11.74 5.89 -2.99
CA THR A 26 -10.71 6.69 -2.31
C THR A 26 -11.29 8.02 -1.81
N LEU A 27 -10.47 8.80 -1.12
CA LEU A 27 -10.90 10.06 -0.53
C LEU A 27 -11.18 11.16 -1.58
N HIS A 28 -12.29 11.87 -1.37
CA HIS A 28 -12.70 13.02 -2.16
C HIS A 28 -13.13 14.18 -1.25
N THR A 29 -13.06 15.40 -1.77
CA THR A 29 -13.67 16.61 -1.18
C THR A 29 -14.68 17.22 -2.13
N MET A 30 -15.61 18.01 -1.62
CA MET A 30 -16.60 18.76 -2.40
C MET A 30 -17.04 19.99 -1.61
N GLU A 31 -17.57 20.99 -2.31
CA GLU A 31 -18.20 22.15 -1.68
C GLU A 31 -19.55 21.79 -1.03
N LEU A 32 -20.04 22.67 -0.15
CA LEU A 32 -21.30 22.43 0.59
C LEU A 32 -22.52 22.26 -0.32
N ASP A 33 -22.49 22.84 -1.52
CA ASP A 33 -23.55 22.71 -2.54
C ASP A 33 -23.39 21.45 -3.41
N GLY A 34 -22.38 20.62 -3.14
CA GLY A 34 -22.06 19.41 -3.90
C GLY A 34 -21.29 19.68 -5.20
N SER A 35 -20.92 20.93 -5.49
CA SER A 35 -20.02 21.25 -6.59
C SER A 35 -18.57 20.87 -6.24
N ASP A 36 -17.70 20.93 -7.25
CA ASP A 36 -16.26 20.80 -7.06
C ASP A 36 -15.79 19.48 -6.41
N LEU A 37 -16.46 18.37 -6.76
CA LEU A 37 -16.02 17.04 -6.33
C LEU A 37 -14.61 16.74 -6.86
N ARG A 38 -13.65 16.55 -5.95
CA ARG A 38 -12.23 16.37 -6.28
C ARG A 38 -11.64 15.15 -5.56
N PRO A 39 -10.91 14.28 -6.26
CA PRO A 39 -10.09 13.27 -5.59
C PRO A 39 -8.95 13.96 -4.83
N ILE A 40 -8.72 13.54 -3.59
CA ILE A 40 -7.61 14.02 -2.76
C ILE A 40 -6.61 12.90 -2.42
N SER A 41 -6.85 11.70 -2.94
CA SER A 41 -5.98 10.55 -2.78
C SER A 41 -5.77 9.85 -4.11
N ALA A 42 -4.50 9.55 -4.40
CA ALA A 42 -4.08 8.76 -5.55
C ALA A 42 -3.76 7.31 -5.16
N PHE A 43 -4.21 6.85 -3.98
CA PHE A 43 -3.99 5.46 -3.57
C PHE A 43 -4.73 4.50 -4.49
N GLU A 44 -4.15 3.35 -4.78
CA GLU A 44 -4.71 2.42 -5.79
C GLU A 44 -5.85 1.55 -5.23
N ASN A 45 -5.92 1.41 -3.90
CA ASN A 45 -6.91 0.61 -3.18
C ASN A 45 -7.87 1.43 -2.32
N PHE A 46 -8.69 0.73 -1.55
CA PHE A 46 -9.71 1.34 -0.72
C PHE A 46 -9.18 2.24 0.39
N GLU A 47 -9.90 3.34 0.59
CA GLU A 47 -9.84 4.19 1.77
C GLU A 47 -11.26 4.42 2.32
N TRP A 48 -11.50 4.09 3.59
CA TRP A 48 -12.83 4.05 4.18
C TRP A 48 -12.98 4.87 5.46
N THR A 49 -14.24 5.05 5.86
CA THR A 49 -14.67 5.59 7.15
C THR A 49 -13.94 6.90 7.52
N PRO A 50 -13.92 7.92 6.64
CA PRO A 50 -13.22 9.15 6.94
C PRO A 50 -13.89 9.90 8.12
N SER A 51 -13.08 10.49 9.00
CA SER A 51 -13.53 11.38 10.05
C SER A 51 -12.56 12.57 10.20
N VAL A 52 -13.06 13.72 10.62
CA VAL A 52 -12.20 14.89 10.89
C VAL A 52 -11.70 14.81 12.33
N ALA A 53 -10.39 14.76 12.50
CA ALA A 53 -9.73 14.79 13.81
C ALA A 53 -9.79 16.18 14.45
N ASP A 54 -9.52 16.23 15.75
CA ASP A 54 -9.49 17.48 16.53
C ASP A 54 -8.39 18.46 16.07
N ASP A 55 -7.37 17.98 15.35
CA ASP A 55 -6.32 18.79 14.76
C ASP A 55 -6.60 19.24 13.31
N GLY A 56 -7.79 18.92 12.79
CA GLY A 56 -8.24 19.31 11.45
C GLY A 56 -7.81 18.36 10.33
N ARG A 57 -6.99 17.33 10.60
CA ARG A 57 -6.68 16.28 9.62
C ARG A 57 -7.87 15.34 9.41
N VAL A 58 -7.87 14.65 8.27
CA VAL A 58 -8.83 13.58 7.99
C VAL A 58 -8.19 12.25 8.41
N LEU A 59 -8.82 11.52 9.34
CA LEU A 59 -8.51 10.13 9.67
C LEU A 59 -9.30 9.22 8.75
N TYR A 60 -8.71 8.10 8.32
CA TYR A 60 -9.38 7.12 7.48
C TYR A 60 -8.68 5.77 7.58
N ALA A 61 -9.42 4.70 7.31
CA ALA A 61 -8.81 3.39 7.14
C ALA A 61 -8.32 3.23 5.71
N ARG A 62 -7.17 2.60 5.51
CA ARG A 62 -6.62 2.30 4.18
C ARG A 62 -6.25 0.83 4.11
N TRP A 63 -6.64 0.16 3.03
CA TRP A 63 -6.19 -1.22 2.79
C TRP A 63 -4.88 -1.25 2.03
N ASP A 64 -3.78 -1.37 2.78
CA ASP A 64 -2.45 -1.28 2.22
C ASP A 64 -1.79 -2.65 2.19
N TYR A 65 -1.96 -3.39 1.09
CA TYR A 65 -1.33 -4.72 0.90
C TYR A 65 -0.37 -4.71 -0.30
N ILE A 66 0.41 -3.65 -0.43
CA ILE A 66 1.39 -3.50 -1.51
C ILE A 66 2.54 -4.47 -1.31
N ASP A 67 2.61 -5.47 -2.18
CA ASP A 67 3.52 -6.62 -2.12
C ASP A 67 3.37 -7.44 -0.82
N ARG A 68 2.18 -7.41 -0.20
CA ARG A 68 1.85 -8.06 1.07
C ARG A 68 0.60 -8.92 0.90
N PHE A 69 0.44 -9.88 1.80
CA PHE A 69 -0.80 -10.65 1.88
C PHE A 69 -1.98 -9.73 2.16
N ASN A 70 -3.08 -9.93 1.42
CA ASN A 70 -4.27 -9.09 1.41
C ASN A 70 -5.08 -9.09 2.72
N GLY A 71 -4.89 -10.07 3.60
CA GLY A 71 -5.78 -10.27 4.75
C GLY A 71 -5.65 -9.20 5.83
N PRO A 72 -4.44 -8.98 6.39
CA PRO A 72 -4.18 -7.87 7.32
C PRO A 72 -3.93 -6.55 6.58
N PHE A 73 -3.69 -5.46 7.35
CA PHE A 73 -3.28 -4.13 6.86
C PHE A 73 -4.39 -3.17 6.39
N MET A 74 -5.60 -3.28 6.93
CA MET A 74 -6.61 -2.21 6.86
C MET A 74 -6.36 -1.23 8.01
N SER A 75 -5.24 -0.53 7.90
CA SER A 75 -4.61 0.27 8.94
C SER A 75 -5.25 1.67 9.03
N LEU A 76 -4.98 2.38 10.13
CA LEU A 76 -5.43 3.76 10.31
C LEU A 76 -4.39 4.73 9.73
N TRP A 77 -4.86 5.62 8.88
CA TRP A 77 -4.09 6.67 8.22
C TRP A 77 -4.71 8.04 8.45
N SER A 78 -3.94 9.08 8.13
CA SER A 78 -4.39 10.46 8.12
C SER A 78 -3.88 11.21 6.90
N THR A 79 -4.55 12.29 6.53
CA THR A 79 -4.13 13.23 5.47
C THR A 79 -4.66 14.63 5.80
N ASN A 80 -4.06 15.67 5.22
CA ASN A 80 -4.66 17.00 5.26
C ASN A 80 -5.95 17.02 4.41
N PRO A 81 -6.89 17.95 4.67
CA PRO A 81 -8.12 18.07 3.87
C PRO A 81 -7.90 18.26 2.37
N ASP A 82 -6.76 18.81 1.96
CA ASP A 82 -6.37 19.00 0.56
C ASP A 82 -5.72 17.75 -0.07
N GLY A 83 -5.57 16.66 0.69
CA GLY A 83 -4.92 15.43 0.25
C GLY A 83 -3.40 15.43 0.40
N ALA A 84 -2.82 16.48 0.98
CA ALA A 84 -1.40 16.54 1.25
C ALA A 84 -1.02 15.72 2.49
N ASN A 85 0.23 15.28 2.53
CA ASN A 85 0.84 14.67 3.70
C ASN A 85 0.09 13.42 4.23
N PRO A 86 -0.14 12.38 3.41
CA PRO A 86 -0.68 11.13 3.91
C PRO A 86 0.30 10.47 4.89
N GLN A 87 -0.20 10.07 6.06
CA GLN A 87 0.61 9.56 7.17
C GLN A 87 -0.02 8.36 7.86
N LEU A 88 0.79 7.37 8.20
CA LEU A 88 0.38 6.29 9.09
C LEU A 88 0.01 6.84 10.46
N VAL A 89 -1.14 6.40 10.97
CA VAL A 89 -1.56 6.65 12.35
C VAL A 89 -1.34 5.40 13.19
N TYR A 90 -1.74 4.23 12.70
CA TYR A 90 -1.53 2.94 13.36
C TYR A 90 -1.69 1.74 12.42
N GLY A 91 -0.83 0.73 12.56
CA GLY A 91 -1.08 -0.64 12.15
C GLY A 91 -0.54 -1.07 10.79
N ASN A 92 0.54 -0.47 10.27
CA ASN A 92 1.08 -0.85 8.96
C ASN A 92 1.81 -2.20 8.98
N PHE A 93 2.26 -2.67 10.13
CA PHE A 93 2.86 -4.01 10.33
C PHE A 93 2.08 -4.86 11.34
N THR A 94 0.87 -4.42 11.68
CA THR A 94 0.05 -5.07 12.68
C THR A 94 -0.94 -6.01 12.00
N THR A 95 -0.95 -7.28 12.40
CA THR A 95 -1.86 -8.30 11.86
C THR A 95 -3.08 -8.56 12.75
N ALA A 96 -3.07 -8.06 13.99
CA ALA A 96 -4.18 -8.14 14.95
C ALA A 96 -4.37 -6.79 15.67
N PRO A 97 -5.50 -6.09 15.49
CA PRO A 97 -6.63 -6.49 14.64
C PRO A 97 -6.29 -6.37 13.14
N GLN A 98 -6.99 -7.12 12.29
CA GLN A 98 -6.82 -7.03 10.83
C GLN A 98 -7.32 -5.69 10.27
N CYS A 99 -8.47 -5.21 10.78
CA CYS A 99 -9.08 -3.98 10.35
C CYS A 99 -9.25 -2.95 11.48
N VAL A 100 -8.90 -1.70 11.18
CA VAL A 100 -9.08 -0.54 12.05
C VAL A 100 -10.04 0.43 11.37
N PHE A 101 -11.31 0.39 11.74
CA PHE A 101 -12.38 1.20 11.13
C PHE A 101 -13.00 2.19 12.10
N GLU A 102 -13.68 3.19 11.55
CA GLU A 102 -14.53 4.13 12.30
C GLU A 102 -13.79 4.92 13.38
N ALA A 103 -12.51 5.19 13.15
CA ALA A 103 -11.68 5.91 14.09
C ALA A 103 -12.20 7.33 14.36
N ARG A 104 -12.20 7.76 15.62
CA ARG A 104 -12.61 9.11 16.05
C ARG A 104 -11.70 9.65 17.14
N SER A 105 -11.47 10.97 17.10
CA SER A 105 -10.89 11.71 18.23
C SER A 105 -11.82 11.69 19.44
N ILE A 106 -11.25 11.54 20.63
CA ILE A 106 -11.98 11.53 21.89
C ILE A 106 -11.94 12.94 22.50
N PRO A 107 -13.09 13.56 22.83
CA PRO A 107 -13.13 14.90 23.40
C PRO A 107 -12.24 15.05 24.64
N GLY A 108 -11.36 16.05 24.62
CA GLY A 108 -10.46 16.35 25.75
C GLY A 108 -9.31 15.36 25.94
N SER A 109 -9.03 14.52 24.93
CA SER A 109 -7.99 13.50 24.97
C SER A 109 -7.12 13.54 23.70
N THR A 110 -5.90 13.02 23.81
CA THR A 110 -5.02 12.76 22.66
C THR A 110 -5.22 11.36 22.06
N ARG A 111 -6.11 10.56 22.64
CA ARG A 111 -6.41 9.20 22.21
C ARG A 111 -7.51 9.18 21.15
N LEU A 112 -7.50 8.11 20.37
CA LEU A 112 -8.57 7.79 19.42
C LEU A 112 -9.33 6.56 19.91
N VAL A 113 -10.60 6.44 19.56
CA VAL A 113 -11.35 5.17 19.62
C VAL A 113 -11.55 4.66 18.20
N PHE A 114 -11.53 3.35 18.01
CA PHE A 114 -11.85 2.72 16.73
C PHE A 114 -12.52 1.35 16.93
N THR A 115 -13.10 0.83 15.85
CA THR A 115 -13.65 -0.53 15.76
C THR A 115 -12.63 -1.45 15.12
N ALA A 116 -12.12 -2.40 15.91
CA ALA A 116 -11.32 -3.54 15.49
C ALA A 116 -12.22 -4.56 14.80
N SER A 117 -12.24 -4.54 13.46
CA SER A 117 -13.23 -5.26 12.64
C SER A 117 -12.63 -6.45 11.88
N ALA A 118 -13.53 -7.25 11.28
CA ALA A 118 -13.20 -8.39 10.45
C ALA A 118 -12.96 -7.93 9.01
N HIS A 119 -12.08 -8.61 8.28
CA HIS A 119 -11.89 -8.37 6.85
C HIS A 119 -13.08 -8.89 6.01
N HIS A 120 -13.58 -10.07 6.36
CA HIS A 120 -14.63 -10.84 5.70
C HIS A 120 -15.96 -10.77 6.48
N SER A 121 -16.43 -9.56 6.77
CA SER A 121 -17.76 -9.32 7.33
C SER A 121 -18.24 -7.89 7.02
N ILE A 122 -19.36 -7.50 7.61
CA ILE A 122 -19.72 -6.09 7.74
C ILE A 122 -18.80 -5.40 8.75
N THR A 123 -18.77 -4.06 8.72
CA THR A 123 -18.06 -3.28 9.75
C THR A 123 -18.70 -3.52 11.12
N GLY A 124 -17.91 -4.11 12.01
CA GLY A 124 -18.25 -4.41 13.39
C GLY A 124 -17.18 -5.30 14.02
N GLY A 125 -17.12 -5.32 15.36
CA GLY A 125 -16.13 -6.12 16.10
C GLY A 125 -15.90 -5.59 17.50
N SER A 126 -14.65 -5.53 17.92
CA SER A 126 -14.24 -5.04 19.23
C SER A 126 -13.95 -3.54 19.18
N LEU A 127 -14.02 -2.84 20.31
CA LEU A 127 -13.62 -1.46 20.47
C LEU A 127 -12.27 -1.36 21.19
N ALA A 128 -11.41 -0.50 20.67
CA ALA A 128 -10.11 -0.21 21.26
C ALA A 128 -9.83 1.29 21.28
N LEU A 129 -9.13 1.71 22.32
CA LEU A 129 -8.48 3.02 22.39
C LEU A 129 -7.07 2.92 21.81
N LEU A 130 -6.66 3.93 21.07
CA LEU A 130 -5.33 4.08 20.52
C LEU A 130 -4.62 5.27 21.17
N ASP A 131 -3.46 5.01 21.78
CA ASP A 131 -2.56 6.01 22.32
C ASP A 131 -1.28 6.06 21.49
N ARG A 132 -1.21 7.03 20.56
CA ARG A 132 -0.08 7.15 19.62
C ARG A 132 1.25 7.48 20.30
N ALA A 133 1.24 8.06 21.50
CA ALA A 133 2.47 8.29 22.26
C ALA A 133 3.15 6.97 22.68
N LYS A 134 2.39 5.87 22.66
CA LYS A 134 2.87 4.51 22.88
C LYS A 134 3.17 3.77 21.57
N GLY A 135 3.32 4.46 20.45
CA GLY A 135 3.71 3.90 19.16
C GLY A 135 2.58 3.73 18.16
N THR A 136 2.94 3.22 16.98
CA THR A 136 2.04 3.10 15.82
C THR A 136 1.85 1.65 15.36
N GLU A 137 2.39 0.68 16.09
CA GLU A 137 2.38 -0.74 15.69
C GLU A 137 2.18 -1.64 16.90
N GLY A 138 1.63 -2.83 16.64
CA GLY A 138 1.43 -3.91 17.60
C GLY A 138 0.42 -3.57 18.68
N GLU A 139 0.44 -4.33 19.77
CA GLU A 139 -0.51 -4.19 20.88
C GLU A 139 -0.20 -3.01 21.81
N ARG A 140 1.07 -2.61 21.93
CA ARG A 140 1.54 -1.61 22.90
C ARG A 140 0.73 -0.29 22.93
N PRO A 141 0.30 0.31 21.79
CA PRO A 141 -0.50 1.53 21.81
C PRO A 141 -2.00 1.29 22.00
N LEU A 142 -2.46 0.04 22.09
CA LEU A 142 -3.87 -0.29 22.24
C LEU A 142 -4.26 -0.48 23.70
N ALA A 143 -5.47 -0.01 24.04
CA ALA A 143 -6.20 -0.45 25.20
C ALA A 143 -7.57 -0.97 24.76
N ARG A 144 -7.83 -2.26 24.94
CA ARG A 144 -9.11 -2.88 24.60
C ARG A 144 -10.14 -2.44 25.63
N ILE A 145 -11.22 -1.81 25.16
CA ILE A 145 -12.29 -1.36 26.06
C ILE A 145 -13.41 -2.40 26.12
N SER A 146 -13.65 -3.16 25.05
CA SER A 146 -14.61 -4.30 25.03
C SER A 146 -13.90 -5.67 24.94
N PRO A 147 -13.13 -6.08 25.96
CA PRO A 147 -12.30 -7.30 25.92
C PRO A 147 -13.09 -8.61 25.80
N GLU A 148 -14.39 -8.59 26.09
CA GLU A 148 -15.29 -9.73 25.92
C GLU A 148 -15.59 -10.09 24.46
N VAL A 149 -15.31 -9.16 23.54
CA VAL A 149 -15.32 -9.40 22.08
C VAL A 149 -13.87 -9.38 21.61
N ARG A 150 -13.34 -10.53 21.21
CA ARG A 150 -12.00 -10.67 20.63
C ARG A 150 -11.93 -10.00 19.26
N PHE A 151 -10.72 -9.76 18.78
CA PHE A 151 -10.53 -9.26 17.43
C PHE A 151 -10.97 -10.33 16.41
N PRO A 152 -12.01 -10.06 15.60
CA PRO A 152 -12.52 -11.02 14.65
C PRO A 152 -11.46 -11.37 13.60
N GLU A 153 -11.52 -12.61 13.09
CA GLU A 153 -10.54 -13.26 12.19
C GLU A 153 -9.14 -13.49 12.76
N SER A 154 -8.59 -12.57 13.54
CA SER A 154 -7.25 -12.72 14.12
C SER A 154 -7.23 -13.53 15.42
N GLU A 155 -8.31 -13.47 16.23
CA GLU A 155 -8.32 -14.08 17.57
C GLU A 155 -9.55 -14.97 17.85
N GLY A 156 -10.69 -14.67 17.23
CA GLY A 156 -11.90 -15.47 17.40
C GLY A 156 -13.16 -14.74 16.97
N TRP A 157 -14.28 -15.46 16.94
CA TRP A 157 -15.56 -14.90 16.55
C TRP A 157 -16.58 -15.08 17.67
N ASP A 158 -16.80 -14.02 18.44
CA ASP A 158 -17.65 -14.06 19.62
C ASP A 158 -19.14 -13.83 19.30
N GLY A 159 -19.99 -14.12 20.27
CA GLY A 159 -21.46 -14.05 20.13
C GLY A 159 -22.03 -12.64 20.14
N ALA A 160 -21.20 -11.60 20.13
CA ALA A 160 -21.61 -10.20 20.14
C ALA A 160 -20.64 -9.36 19.31
N TYR A 161 -21.06 -8.16 18.92
CA TYR A 161 -20.17 -7.17 18.31
C TYR A 161 -20.62 -5.74 18.55
N TYR A 162 -19.65 -4.83 18.51
CA TYR A 162 -19.81 -3.39 18.57
C TYR A 162 -19.57 -2.77 17.20
N ALA A 163 -20.20 -1.63 16.93
CA ALA A 163 -19.96 -0.82 15.74
C ALA A 163 -20.25 0.66 16.02
N ASN A 164 -19.78 1.52 15.12
CA ASN A 164 -20.05 2.95 15.07
C ASN A 164 -19.80 3.70 16.39
N PRO A 165 -18.62 3.56 17.04
CA PRO A 165 -18.35 4.24 18.29
C PRO A 165 -18.40 5.77 18.10
N TRP A 166 -19.09 6.44 19.01
CA TRP A 166 -19.06 7.90 19.15
C TRP A 166 -18.60 8.25 20.57
N PRO A 167 -17.36 8.73 20.75
CA PRO A 167 -16.84 9.03 22.08
C PRO A 167 -17.49 10.26 22.70
N LEU A 168 -17.89 10.14 23.97
CA LEU A 168 -18.28 11.27 24.83
C LEU A 168 -17.12 11.68 25.75
N SER A 169 -16.34 10.70 26.20
CA SER A 169 -15.06 10.82 26.91
C SER A 169 -14.21 9.56 26.68
N GLU A 170 -13.05 9.41 27.31
CA GLU A 170 -12.30 8.14 27.28
C GLU A 170 -13.05 6.99 27.95
N THR A 171 -14.04 7.29 28.80
CA THR A 171 -14.82 6.29 29.52
C THR A 171 -16.13 5.99 28.82
N TYR A 172 -16.86 7.01 28.35
CA TYR A 172 -18.23 6.85 27.85
C TYR A 172 -18.31 7.03 26.33
N HIS A 173 -19.04 6.12 25.68
CA HIS A 173 -19.21 6.08 24.23
C HIS A 173 -20.68 5.77 23.90
N LEU A 174 -21.23 6.39 22.85
CA LEU A 174 -22.41 5.84 22.19
C LEU A 174 -21.96 4.80 21.19
N VAL A 175 -22.62 3.65 21.15
CA VAL A 175 -22.24 2.54 20.26
C VAL A 175 -23.48 1.89 19.67
N ALA A 176 -23.32 1.30 18.50
CA ALA A 176 -24.22 0.25 18.04
C ALA A 176 -23.71 -1.09 18.60
N TRP A 177 -24.61 -1.93 19.13
CA TRP A 177 -24.25 -3.24 19.68
C TRP A 177 -25.27 -4.32 19.31
N SER A 178 -24.77 -5.53 19.08
CA SER A 178 -25.53 -6.72 18.73
C SER A 178 -25.19 -7.87 19.68
N ASP A 179 -26.21 -8.60 20.12
CA ASP A 179 -26.11 -9.86 20.87
C ASP A 179 -25.94 -11.08 19.96
N ARG A 180 -25.68 -10.83 18.68
CA ARG A 180 -25.38 -11.83 17.66
C ARG A 180 -23.92 -11.75 17.27
N ARG A 181 -23.38 -12.88 16.85
CA ARG A 181 -22.06 -12.98 16.20
C ARG A 181 -22.04 -12.12 14.93
N LEU A 182 -20.87 -11.56 14.60
CA LEU A 182 -20.66 -10.93 13.29
C LEU A 182 -21.08 -11.87 12.15
N PRO A 183 -21.88 -11.41 11.19
CA PRO A 183 -22.36 -12.27 10.13
C PRO A 183 -21.21 -12.71 9.22
N PRO A 184 -21.25 -13.94 8.69
CA PRO A 184 -20.21 -14.41 7.79
C PRO A 184 -20.22 -13.61 6.48
N HIS A 185 -19.10 -13.57 5.78
CA HIS A 185 -19.08 -13.07 4.42
C HIS A 185 -19.95 -13.95 3.50
N ALA A 186 -20.92 -13.35 2.80
CA ALA A 186 -21.73 -14.04 1.80
C ALA A 186 -21.58 -13.44 0.39
N GLY A 187 -20.45 -12.80 0.10
CA GLY A 187 -20.21 -12.16 -1.19
C GLY A 187 -21.22 -11.04 -1.45
N SER A 188 -21.89 -11.06 -2.61
CA SER A 188 -22.95 -10.11 -2.97
C SER A 188 -24.35 -10.55 -2.50
N ALA A 189 -24.51 -11.75 -1.93
CA ALA A 189 -25.78 -12.24 -1.44
C ALA A 189 -26.10 -11.58 -0.08
N ARG A 190 -27.32 -11.04 0.05
CA ARG A 190 -27.79 -10.51 1.33
C ARG A 190 -28.09 -11.67 2.28
N ILE A 191 -27.45 -11.67 3.44
CA ILE A 191 -27.87 -12.52 4.57
C ILE A 191 -29.02 -11.80 5.26
N VAL A 192 -30.21 -12.40 5.21
CA VAL A 192 -31.44 -11.90 5.85
C VAL A 192 -32.09 -12.98 6.73
N ASP A 193 -31.28 -13.87 7.28
CA ASP A 193 -31.67 -14.91 8.22
C ASP A 193 -31.16 -14.59 9.63
N ASP A 194 -31.33 -15.52 10.57
CA ASP A 194 -30.95 -15.36 11.98
C ASP A 194 -29.46 -15.06 12.20
N ARG A 195 -28.60 -15.29 11.20
CA ARG A 195 -27.16 -14.93 11.27
C ARG A 195 -26.94 -13.43 11.07
N ASN A 196 -27.88 -12.73 10.43
CA ASN A 196 -27.87 -11.27 10.25
C ASN A 196 -29.31 -10.73 10.24
N PRO A 197 -30.00 -10.72 11.39
CA PRO A 197 -31.39 -10.30 11.45
C PRO A 197 -31.55 -8.82 11.05
N VAL A 198 -32.73 -8.46 10.54
CA VAL A 198 -33.02 -7.10 10.03
C VAL A 198 -32.79 -5.99 11.07
N ASN A 199 -32.89 -6.33 12.36
CA ASN A 199 -32.72 -5.46 13.52
C ASN A 199 -31.57 -5.88 14.46
N ALA A 200 -30.45 -6.34 13.87
CA ALA A 200 -29.30 -6.88 14.59
C ALA A 200 -28.76 -5.96 15.69
N THR A 201 -28.67 -4.64 15.44
CA THR A 201 -28.08 -3.69 16.39
C THR A 201 -29.10 -2.80 17.09
N GLY A 202 -28.81 -2.45 18.34
CA GLY A 202 -29.41 -1.35 19.10
C GLY A 202 -28.38 -0.26 19.39
N ILE A 203 -28.82 0.93 19.77
CA ILE A 203 -27.98 2.04 20.25
C ILE A 203 -27.88 1.96 21.78
N TYR A 204 -26.65 1.98 22.29
CA TYR A 204 -26.35 1.89 23.72
C TYR A 204 -25.45 3.03 24.16
N LEU A 205 -25.59 3.44 25.42
CA LEU A 205 -24.52 4.10 26.16
C LEU A 205 -23.62 3.00 26.73
N TYR A 206 -22.38 3.00 26.28
CA TYR A 206 -21.35 2.06 26.68
C TYR A 206 -20.30 2.75 27.53
N ASP A 207 -19.79 2.07 28.56
CA ASP A 207 -18.63 2.52 29.30
C ASP A 207 -17.44 1.56 29.20
N ALA A 208 -16.23 2.09 29.41
CA ALA A 208 -14.98 1.34 29.33
C ALA A 208 -14.81 0.28 30.44
N PHE A 209 -15.80 0.10 31.33
CA PHE A 209 -15.85 -0.98 32.32
C PHE A 209 -16.70 -2.16 31.83
N GLY A 210 -17.34 -2.04 30.66
CA GLY A 210 -18.13 -3.10 30.04
C GLY A 210 -19.64 -2.97 30.26
N ASN A 211 -20.14 -1.88 30.85
CA ASN A 211 -21.58 -1.72 31.03
C ASN A 211 -22.25 -1.22 29.74
N LEU A 212 -23.46 -1.71 29.48
CA LEU A 212 -24.30 -1.36 28.35
C LEU A 212 -25.69 -0.92 28.83
N GLU A 213 -26.02 0.35 28.65
CA GLU A 213 -27.36 0.89 28.87
C GLU A 213 -28.07 1.06 27.52
N LEU A 214 -29.18 0.35 27.31
CA LEU A 214 -29.95 0.44 26.07
C LEU A 214 -30.64 1.81 25.98
N LEU A 215 -30.32 2.58 24.93
CA LEU A 215 -30.99 3.85 24.66
C LEU A 215 -32.15 3.67 23.67
N TRP A 216 -31.93 2.88 22.61
CA TRP A 216 -32.93 2.65 21.58
C TRP A 216 -32.66 1.38 20.78
N ARG A 217 -33.70 0.62 20.46
CA ARG A 217 -33.67 -0.46 19.46
C ARG A 217 -34.99 -0.50 18.73
N ASP A 218 -34.93 -0.32 17.41
CA ASP A 218 -36.09 -0.50 16.56
C ASP A 218 -36.34 -2.01 16.32
N PRO A 219 -37.59 -2.50 16.43
CA PRO A 219 -37.90 -3.92 16.23
C PRO A 219 -37.86 -4.35 14.75
N ALA A 220 -37.91 -3.42 13.79
CA ALA A 220 -37.98 -3.70 12.36
C ALA A 220 -36.65 -3.47 11.61
N ILE A 221 -35.76 -2.62 12.14
CA ILE A 221 -34.48 -2.27 11.49
C ILE A 221 -33.32 -2.13 12.48
N SER A 222 -32.10 -2.35 12.01
CA SER A 222 -30.88 -2.12 12.81
C SER A 222 -30.74 -0.65 13.17
N SER A 223 -30.60 -0.35 14.45
CA SER A 223 -30.30 0.99 14.96
C SER A 223 -28.79 1.13 15.08
N ALA A 224 -28.20 2.04 14.28
CA ALA A 224 -26.76 2.14 14.08
C ALA A 224 -26.31 3.62 13.92
N THR A 225 -25.00 3.86 13.88
CA THR A 225 -24.40 5.20 13.65
C THR A 225 -24.90 6.31 14.59
N PRO A 226 -24.77 6.15 15.92
CA PRO A 226 -25.20 7.20 16.84
C PRO A 226 -24.36 8.47 16.65
N ILE A 227 -25.03 9.58 16.34
CA ILE A 227 -24.42 10.91 16.23
C ILE A 227 -25.23 11.87 17.12
N PRO A 228 -24.70 12.32 18.26
CA PRO A 228 -25.40 13.24 19.14
C PRO A 228 -25.51 14.63 18.50
N VAL A 229 -26.72 15.20 18.55
CA VAL A 229 -26.94 16.60 18.13
C VAL A 229 -26.53 17.51 19.28
N LYS A 230 -25.29 18.00 19.23
CA LYS A 230 -24.74 18.94 20.21
C LYS A 230 -23.83 19.96 19.55
N ALA A 231 -23.65 21.11 20.21
CA ALA A 231 -22.61 22.06 19.83
C ALA A 231 -21.23 21.39 19.94
N ARG A 232 -20.37 21.63 18.95
CA ARG A 232 -18.98 21.12 18.93
C ARG A 232 -18.03 22.22 18.49
N PRO A 233 -16.80 22.28 19.04
CA PRO A 233 -15.75 23.12 18.49
C PRO A 233 -15.51 22.78 17.02
N ARG A 234 -15.37 23.81 16.18
CA ARG A 234 -14.92 23.61 14.80
C ARG A 234 -13.43 23.21 14.86
N PRO A 235 -13.02 22.07 14.26
CA PRO A 235 -11.61 21.74 14.16
C PRO A 235 -10.82 22.86 13.45
N PRO A 236 -9.51 23.02 13.74
CA PRO A 236 -8.65 23.97 13.05
C PRO A 236 -8.77 23.83 11.53
N VAL A 237 -8.82 24.97 10.83
CA VAL A 237 -8.79 24.99 9.37
C VAL A 237 -7.35 24.79 8.91
N VAL A 238 -7.08 23.69 8.21
CA VAL A 238 -5.83 23.44 7.53
C VAL A 238 -5.87 24.17 6.18
N PRO A 239 -4.96 25.12 5.88
CA PRO A 239 -4.93 25.80 4.60
C PRO A 239 -4.66 24.82 3.45
N ASP A 240 -5.34 25.04 2.31
CA ASP A 240 -5.05 24.34 1.06
C ASP A 240 -3.74 24.87 0.48
N ALA A 241 -2.73 24.00 0.38
CA ALA A 241 -1.42 24.36 -0.16
C ALA A 241 -1.23 23.88 -1.61
N VAL A 242 -2.19 23.16 -2.17
CA VAL A 242 -2.03 22.47 -3.46
C VAL A 242 -2.10 23.48 -4.61
N ALA A 243 -1.09 23.44 -5.49
CA ALA A 243 -1.06 24.25 -6.70
C ALA A 243 -1.93 23.61 -7.80
N ARG A 244 -3.25 23.63 -7.62
CA ARG A 244 -4.23 22.86 -8.44
C ARG A 244 -4.11 23.14 -9.95
N ASP A 245 -3.89 24.40 -10.31
CA ASP A 245 -3.73 24.87 -11.70
C ASP A 245 -2.27 24.88 -12.17
N GLY A 246 -1.35 24.44 -11.30
CA GLY A 246 0.07 24.34 -11.62
C GLY A 246 0.42 23.09 -12.43
N PRO A 247 1.71 22.95 -12.79
CA PRO A 247 2.23 21.73 -13.39
C PRO A 247 1.87 20.50 -12.54
N LYS A 248 1.57 19.37 -13.20
CA LYS A 248 1.21 18.11 -12.54
C LYS A 248 2.44 17.36 -12.03
N GLU A 249 3.26 18.07 -11.26
CA GLU A 249 4.46 17.57 -10.62
C GLU A 249 4.52 18.00 -9.15
N GLY A 250 5.27 17.25 -8.37
CA GLY A 250 5.69 17.62 -7.02
C GLY A 250 7.09 17.08 -6.75
N ALA A 251 7.54 17.17 -5.51
CA ALA A 251 8.86 16.69 -5.14
C ALA A 251 8.88 15.90 -3.84
N PHE A 252 9.92 15.08 -3.68
CA PHE A 252 10.23 14.38 -2.43
C PHE A 252 11.61 14.79 -1.94
N VAL A 253 11.73 14.99 -0.63
CA VAL A 253 13.00 15.16 0.07
C VAL A 253 13.16 14.08 1.14
N LEU A 254 14.28 13.37 1.08
CA LEU A 254 14.75 12.44 2.11
C LEU A 254 15.97 13.08 2.78
N GLN A 255 15.92 13.28 4.10
CA GLN A 255 17.04 13.91 4.80
C GLN A 255 18.25 12.97 4.91
N ASP A 256 18.04 11.72 5.29
CA ASP A 256 19.12 10.75 5.48
C ASP A 256 18.61 9.32 5.39
N VAL A 257 18.87 8.64 4.28
CA VAL A 257 18.47 7.24 4.03
C VAL A 257 18.91 6.29 5.14
N TYR A 258 20.00 6.58 5.87
CA TYR A 258 20.51 5.70 6.92
C TYR A 258 19.76 5.80 8.24
N ARG A 259 18.78 6.72 8.36
CA ARG A 259 17.85 6.80 9.49
C ARG A 259 16.74 5.76 9.33
N GLY A 260 17.06 4.51 9.60
CA GLY A 260 16.12 3.37 9.58
C GLY A 260 16.60 2.18 8.76
N LEU A 261 17.64 2.35 7.94
CA LEU A 261 18.42 1.25 7.34
C LEU A 261 19.42 0.65 8.33
N SER A 262 18.94 0.15 9.47
CA SER A 262 19.77 -0.46 10.51
C SER A 262 20.63 -1.60 9.95
N GLY A 263 21.94 -1.57 10.23
CA GLY A 263 22.91 -2.57 9.76
C GLY A 263 23.46 -2.32 8.35
N VAL A 264 22.96 -1.33 7.61
CA VAL A 264 23.51 -0.95 6.30
C VAL A 264 24.62 0.09 6.50
N PRO A 265 25.85 -0.15 6.02
CA PRO A 265 26.94 0.83 6.13
C PRO A 265 26.62 2.14 5.41
N ARG A 266 26.97 3.28 6.03
CA ARG A 266 26.88 4.59 5.38
C ARG A 266 27.74 4.62 4.12
N GLY A 267 27.21 5.19 3.04
CA GLY A 267 27.81 5.18 1.70
C GLY A 267 27.44 3.97 0.85
N ALA A 268 26.81 2.93 1.42
CA ALA A 268 26.40 1.75 0.66
C ALA A 268 25.21 1.98 -0.28
N ILE A 269 24.47 3.08 -0.13
CA ILE A 269 23.28 3.39 -0.94
C ILE A 269 23.67 4.48 -1.94
N ALA A 270 23.50 4.18 -3.22
CA ALA A 270 23.85 5.08 -4.31
C ALA A 270 22.65 5.79 -4.93
N ALA A 271 21.47 5.16 -4.91
CA ALA A 271 20.28 5.70 -5.55
C ALA A 271 18.98 5.21 -4.88
N LEU A 272 17.89 5.91 -5.16
CA LEU A 272 16.54 5.40 -4.94
C LEU A 272 15.94 5.02 -6.30
N ARG A 273 15.36 3.82 -6.40
CA ARG A 273 14.44 3.47 -7.49
C ARG A 273 13.06 4.01 -7.16
N VAL A 274 12.41 4.66 -8.12
CA VAL A 274 11.05 5.20 -7.99
C VAL A 274 10.11 4.31 -8.81
N ILE A 275 9.19 3.62 -8.14
CA ILE A 275 8.25 2.67 -8.75
C ILE A 275 6.84 3.21 -8.58
N GLY A 276 6.08 3.30 -9.68
CA GLY A 276 4.66 3.62 -9.68
C GLY A 276 3.79 2.36 -9.73
N VAL A 277 2.58 2.45 -9.17
CA VAL A 277 1.61 1.35 -9.09
C VAL A 277 0.27 1.76 -9.72
N PRO A 278 -0.05 1.31 -10.94
CA PRO A 278 -1.35 1.61 -11.54
C PRO A 278 -2.47 0.83 -10.82
N PRO A 279 -3.68 1.42 -10.71
CA PRO A 279 -4.84 0.71 -10.19
C PRO A 279 -5.28 -0.43 -11.11
N LYS A 280 -5.99 -1.43 -10.59
CA LYS A 280 -6.58 -2.49 -11.42
C LYS A 280 -7.85 -1.98 -12.09
N THR A 281 -7.88 -1.97 -13.42
CA THR A 281 -8.96 -1.35 -14.23
C THR A 281 -10.10 -2.30 -14.62
N GLN A 282 -10.11 -3.53 -14.11
CA GLN A 282 -11.08 -4.57 -14.47
C GLN A 282 -11.50 -5.43 -13.26
N PRO A 283 -12.70 -6.04 -13.25
CA PRO A 283 -13.25 -6.67 -12.04
C PRO A 283 -12.75 -8.09 -11.76
N PHE A 284 -12.18 -8.79 -12.74
CA PHE A 284 -11.80 -10.20 -12.67
C PHE A 284 -10.50 -10.41 -11.90
N MET A 285 -10.60 -11.16 -10.80
CA MET A 285 -9.44 -11.59 -10.01
C MET A 285 -8.43 -12.37 -10.88
N ASN A 286 -7.14 -12.11 -10.68
CA ASN A 286 -6.00 -12.81 -11.30
C ASN A 286 -6.02 -12.88 -12.85
N THR A 287 -6.76 -11.99 -13.52
CA THR A 287 -6.91 -11.97 -14.98
C THR A 287 -6.69 -10.55 -15.53
N PRO A 288 -5.53 -10.20 -16.10
CA PRO A 288 -4.34 -11.05 -16.20
C PRO A 288 -3.69 -11.30 -14.84
N ASN A 289 -2.88 -12.35 -14.76
CA ASN A 289 -1.96 -12.56 -13.64
C ASN A 289 -0.66 -11.81 -13.93
N LEU A 290 -0.35 -10.81 -13.10
CA LEU A 290 0.79 -9.91 -13.33
C LEU A 290 2.13 -10.50 -12.88
N GLY A 291 2.13 -11.47 -11.96
CA GLY A 291 3.34 -11.85 -11.25
C GLY A 291 3.29 -13.23 -10.60
N VAL A 292 3.84 -13.31 -9.40
CA VAL A 292 4.13 -14.57 -8.70
C VAL A 292 3.06 -14.89 -7.65
N SER A 293 2.51 -13.89 -6.96
CA SER A 293 1.45 -14.08 -5.97
C SER A 293 0.06 -14.14 -6.59
N SER A 294 -0.06 -13.80 -7.88
CA SER A 294 -1.32 -13.63 -8.63
C SER A 294 -2.11 -12.37 -8.29
N GLU A 295 -1.98 -11.87 -7.06
CA GLU A 295 -2.62 -10.64 -6.57
C GLU A 295 -1.64 -9.46 -6.50
N ASP A 296 -0.50 -9.60 -7.16
CA ASP A 296 0.53 -8.57 -7.29
C ASP A 296 -0.08 -7.25 -7.80
N PRO A 297 0.34 -6.10 -7.24
CA PRO A 297 -0.02 -4.81 -7.79
C PRO A 297 0.60 -4.62 -9.17
N GLY A 298 -0.05 -3.85 -10.05
CA GLY A 298 0.63 -3.39 -11.26
C GLY A 298 1.88 -2.57 -10.90
N LYS A 299 2.88 -2.55 -11.78
CA LYS A 299 4.13 -1.80 -11.56
C LYS A 299 4.67 -1.20 -12.84
N PHE A 300 5.24 -0.01 -12.72
CA PHE A 300 6.15 0.58 -13.71
C PHE A 300 7.23 1.37 -12.98
N ILE A 301 8.42 1.44 -13.54
CA ILE A 301 9.56 2.10 -12.90
C ILE A 301 9.78 3.43 -13.59
N LEU A 302 9.60 4.53 -12.84
CA LEU A 302 9.86 5.86 -13.37
C LEU A 302 11.35 6.01 -13.67
N GLY A 303 12.20 5.43 -12.81
CA GLY A 303 13.64 5.37 -12.97
C GLY A 303 14.35 5.42 -11.64
N THR A 304 15.54 6.02 -11.62
CA THR A 304 16.36 6.19 -10.41
C THR A 304 16.72 7.65 -10.16
N VAL A 305 16.95 7.98 -8.89
CA VAL A 305 17.41 9.30 -8.45
C VAL A 305 18.60 9.13 -7.51
N PRO A 306 19.59 10.04 -7.55
CA PRO A 306 20.82 9.87 -6.78
C PRO A 306 20.58 10.09 -5.28
N VAL A 307 21.25 9.27 -4.46
CA VAL A 307 21.44 9.54 -3.04
C VAL A 307 22.80 10.20 -2.86
N ARG A 308 22.82 11.36 -2.21
CA ARG A 308 24.03 12.15 -1.96
C ARG A 308 24.91 11.44 -0.92
N ALA A 309 26.17 11.85 -0.83
CA ALA A 309 27.14 11.27 0.11
C ALA A 309 26.73 11.38 1.60
N ASP A 310 25.91 12.38 1.95
CA ASP A 310 25.34 12.52 3.31
C ASP A 310 24.07 11.69 3.52
N GLY A 311 23.66 10.86 2.55
CA GLY A 311 22.47 10.02 2.61
C GLY A 311 21.18 10.72 2.17
N SER A 312 21.23 12.01 1.82
CA SER A 312 20.06 12.79 1.41
C SER A 312 19.66 12.56 -0.05
N ALA A 313 18.39 12.75 -0.37
CA ALA A 313 17.89 12.77 -1.75
C ALA A 313 16.81 13.84 -1.92
N TYR A 314 16.77 14.49 -3.09
CA TYR A 314 15.77 15.49 -3.44
C TYR A 314 15.47 15.40 -4.93
N PHE A 315 14.22 15.14 -5.30
CA PHE A 315 13.84 14.81 -6.67
C PHE A 315 12.38 15.13 -7.00
N ARG A 316 12.12 15.40 -8.29
CA ARG A 316 10.77 15.65 -8.82
C ARG A 316 10.10 14.35 -9.26
N VAL A 317 8.79 14.30 -9.15
CA VAL A 317 7.94 13.22 -9.65
C VAL A 317 6.66 13.79 -10.26
N PRO A 318 5.98 13.06 -11.14
CA PRO A 318 4.59 13.38 -11.50
C PRO A 318 3.69 13.34 -10.26
N SER A 319 2.84 14.34 -10.11
CA SER A 319 1.87 14.43 -9.00
C SER A 319 0.70 13.50 -9.23
N GLY A 320 0.03 13.06 -8.16
CA GLY A 320 -1.15 12.22 -8.27
C GLY A 320 -0.86 10.79 -8.76
N ILE A 321 0.38 10.34 -8.65
CA ILE A 321 0.78 8.96 -8.95
C ILE A 321 1.15 8.25 -7.64
N PRO A 322 0.53 7.10 -7.33
CA PRO A 322 0.96 6.26 -6.23
C PRO A 322 2.34 5.67 -6.55
N ILE A 323 3.31 5.96 -5.69
CA ILE A 323 4.69 5.51 -5.83
C ILE A 323 5.24 4.92 -4.53
N PHE A 324 6.24 4.07 -4.67
CA PHE A 324 7.09 3.60 -3.59
C PHE A 324 8.56 3.60 -4.01
N PHE A 325 9.44 3.38 -3.03
CA PHE A 325 10.89 3.49 -3.23
C PHE A 325 11.63 2.20 -2.89
N GLN A 326 12.72 1.95 -3.61
CA GLN A 326 13.75 0.99 -3.22
C GLN A 326 15.08 1.71 -3.02
N ALA A 327 15.75 1.47 -1.89
CA ALA A 327 17.12 1.93 -1.70
C ALA A 327 18.07 0.97 -2.45
N LEU A 328 18.88 1.49 -3.36
CA LEU A 328 19.78 0.69 -4.21
C LEU A 328 21.24 0.88 -3.81
N ASP A 329 22.03 -0.18 -3.88
CA ASP A 329 23.49 -0.06 -3.72
C ASP A 329 24.19 0.42 -5.00
N GLY A 330 25.53 0.51 -4.95
CA GLY A 330 26.36 0.92 -6.09
C GLY A 330 26.35 -0.03 -7.30
N GLU A 331 25.86 -1.27 -7.13
CA GLU A 331 25.68 -2.23 -8.22
C GLU A 331 24.23 -2.23 -8.75
N GLY A 332 23.32 -1.42 -8.18
CA GLY A 332 21.92 -1.33 -8.59
C GLY A 332 20.99 -2.36 -7.94
N PHE A 333 21.47 -3.12 -6.96
CA PHE A 333 20.66 -4.09 -6.21
C PHE A 333 19.85 -3.39 -5.13
N ALA A 334 18.58 -3.75 -5.00
CA ALA A 334 17.77 -3.29 -3.90
C ALA A 334 18.35 -3.79 -2.56
N VAL A 335 18.47 -2.89 -1.61
CA VAL A 335 18.83 -3.16 -0.21
C VAL A 335 17.57 -3.30 0.62
N GLN A 336 16.59 -2.43 0.42
CA GLN A 336 15.27 -2.53 1.07
C GLN A 336 14.23 -1.90 0.16
N THR A 337 12.98 -2.36 0.27
CA THR A 337 11.83 -1.77 -0.41
C THR A 337 10.84 -1.19 0.58
N MET A 338 10.17 -0.11 0.18
CA MET A 338 8.95 0.35 0.83
C MET A 338 7.80 -0.59 0.43
N ARG A 339 7.05 -1.11 1.41
CA ARG A 339 5.87 -1.98 1.19
C ARG A 339 4.58 -1.21 1.51
N THR A 340 4.41 -0.07 0.89
CA THR A 340 3.27 0.86 1.02
C THR A 340 3.41 1.90 -0.10
N LEU A 341 2.41 2.75 -0.32
CA LEU A 341 2.47 3.82 -1.31
C LEU A 341 2.40 5.20 -0.67
N THR A 342 3.06 6.14 -1.33
CA THR A 342 2.88 7.57 -1.12
C THR A 342 2.59 8.24 -2.46
N TYR A 343 2.16 9.50 -2.42
CA TYR A 343 1.93 10.32 -3.60
C TYR A 343 2.08 11.78 -3.19
N VAL A 344 2.39 12.65 -4.15
CA VAL A 344 2.52 14.09 -3.93
C VAL A 344 1.42 14.84 -4.68
N GLN A 345 0.86 15.86 -4.04
CA GLN A 345 -0.07 16.79 -4.68
C GLN A 345 0.69 17.81 -5.55
N PRO A 346 0.06 18.37 -6.59
CA PRO A 346 0.69 19.39 -7.44
C PRO A 346 1.34 20.53 -6.66
N GLY A 347 2.60 20.84 -6.99
CA GLY A 347 3.38 21.94 -6.41
C GLY A 347 3.89 21.71 -4.99
N LEU A 348 3.60 20.57 -4.36
CA LEU A 348 4.06 20.27 -3.01
C LEU A 348 5.41 19.54 -2.99
N THR A 349 6.14 19.71 -1.88
CA THR A 349 7.29 18.89 -1.53
C THR A 349 6.99 18.09 -0.27
N LEU A 350 7.09 16.76 -0.35
CA LEU A 350 6.91 15.86 0.79
C LEU A 350 8.26 15.42 1.36
N GLY A 351 8.38 15.46 2.69
CA GLY A 351 9.61 15.13 3.39
C GLY A 351 9.54 13.85 4.22
N CYS A 352 10.65 13.11 4.27
CA CYS A 352 10.93 12.12 5.32
C CYS A 352 12.33 12.34 5.89
N ILE A 353 12.50 11.99 7.17
CA ILE A 353 13.81 12.06 7.84
C ILE A 353 14.66 10.89 7.39
N GLY A 354 14.05 9.73 7.18
CA GLY A 354 14.74 8.48 6.95
C GLY A 354 13.95 7.45 6.15
N CYS A 355 14.43 6.21 6.17
CA CYS A 355 13.72 5.08 5.63
C CYS A 355 12.96 4.39 6.76
N HIS A 356 11.64 4.56 6.80
CA HIS A 356 10.77 3.92 7.79
C HIS A 356 10.88 4.49 9.21
N GLU A 357 11.26 5.76 9.35
CA GLU A 357 11.30 6.46 10.65
C GLU A 357 9.90 6.63 11.26
N PRO A 358 9.78 6.68 12.60
CA PRO A 358 8.55 7.13 13.24
C PRO A 358 8.25 8.59 12.88
N ARG A 359 7.04 8.86 12.39
CA ARG A 359 6.63 10.18 11.85
C ARG A 359 6.35 11.25 12.91
N ASP A 360 6.41 10.86 14.18
CA ASP A 360 6.40 11.71 15.36
C ASP A 360 7.82 12.09 15.84
N THR A 361 8.86 11.55 15.20
CA THR A 361 10.25 11.91 15.48
C THR A 361 10.56 13.30 14.93
N ALA A 362 11.10 14.18 15.77
CA ALA A 362 11.65 15.45 15.29
C ALA A 362 12.88 15.21 14.39
N PRO A 363 13.04 15.96 13.29
CA PRO A 363 14.23 15.87 12.46
C PRO A 363 15.48 16.21 13.29
N PRO A 364 16.61 15.49 13.09
CA PRO A 364 17.83 15.77 13.81
C PRO A 364 18.41 17.14 13.41
N ALA A 365 19.03 17.84 14.36
CA ALA A 365 19.69 19.13 14.14
C ALA A 365 21.07 18.97 13.45
N THR A 366 21.12 18.24 12.33
CA THR A 366 22.36 17.89 11.61
C THR A 366 22.68 18.84 10.44
N GLY A 367 21.99 19.98 10.34
CA GLY A 367 22.11 20.93 9.25
C GLY A 367 21.20 20.62 8.06
N LEU A 368 21.24 21.46 7.03
CA LEU A 368 20.43 21.29 5.82
C LEU A 368 20.95 20.08 5.01
N PRO A 369 20.08 19.14 4.59
CA PRO A 369 20.47 18.04 3.70
C PRO A 369 21.17 18.55 2.44
N ARG A 370 22.29 17.95 2.05
CA ARG A 370 23.06 18.37 0.86
C ARG A 370 22.24 18.32 -0.42
N ALA A 371 21.26 17.41 -0.52
CA ALA A 371 20.38 17.34 -1.67
C ALA A 371 19.55 18.63 -1.89
N LEU A 372 19.32 19.43 -0.84
CA LEU A 372 18.64 20.72 -0.93
C LEU A 372 19.55 21.89 -1.31
N ALA A 373 20.86 21.65 -1.45
CA ALA A 373 21.79 22.67 -1.95
C ALA A 373 21.65 22.91 -3.47
N GLU A 374 20.90 22.06 -4.16
CA GLU A 374 20.66 22.10 -5.60
C GLU A 374 19.16 21.96 -5.91
N ALA A 375 18.80 22.21 -7.16
CA ALA A 375 17.46 21.92 -7.65
C ALA A 375 17.15 20.41 -7.53
N PRO A 376 15.86 20.03 -7.38
CA PRO A 376 15.49 18.63 -7.26
C PRO A 376 15.90 17.86 -8.52
N SER A 377 16.50 16.70 -8.30
CA SER A 377 17.03 15.83 -9.34
C SER A 377 15.92 15.38 -10.29
N ALA A 378 16.23 15.33 -11.59
CA ALA A 378 15.40 14.63 -12.57
C ALA A 378 15.55 13.11 -12.38
N ILE A 379 14.51 12.37 -12.72
CA ILE A 379 14.53 10.90 -12.68
C ILE A 379 15.31 10.39 -13.90
N ALA A 380 16.37 9.61 -13.66
CA ALA A 380 17.11 8.92 -14.71
C ALA A 380 16.30 7.67 -15.16
N PRO A 381 15.83 7.58 -16.41
CA PRO A 381 14.98 6.47 -16.84
C PRO A 381 15.68 5.12 -16.71
N GLY A 382 14.93 4.10 -16.30
CA GLY A 382 15.41 2.72 -16.28
C GLY A 382 15.52 2.08 -17.67
N PRO A 383 16.03 0.83 -17.75
CA PRO A 383 16.15 0.10 -19.01
C PRO A 383 14.82 -0.06 -19.77
N PRO A 384 14.85 -0.27 -21.11
CA PRO A 384 13.64 -0.61 -21.86
C PRO A 384 12.90 -1.80 -21.24
N GLY A 385 11.56 -1.73 -21.20
CA GLY A 385 10.71 -2.73 -20.55
C GLY A 385 10.47 -2.52 -19.07
N THR A 386 10.92 -1.39 -18.49
CA THR A 386 10.59 -1.00 -17.11
C THR A 386 9.40 -0.03 -17.00
N TRP A 387 9.10 0.70 -18.09
CA TRP A 387 7.94 1.59 -18.18
C TRP A 387 7.35 1.57 -19.60
N PRO A 388 6.23 0.84 -19.79
CA PRO A 388 5.59 -0.10 -18.85
C PRO A 388 6.49 -1.28 -18.47
N LEU A 389 6.25 -1.92 -17.32
CA LEU A 389 7.04 -3.09 -16.89
C LEU A 389 6.60 -4.34 -17.66
N ARG A 390 7.51 -4.98 -18.41
CA ARG A 390 7.22 -6.20 -19.17
C ARG A 390 8.42 -7.13 -19.21
N PHE A 391 8.22 -8.41 -18.88
CA PHE A 391 9.28 -9.42 -18.92
C PHE A 391 9.87 -9.60 -20.32
N ASP A 392 9.02 -9.65 -21.35
CA ASP A 392 9.44 -9.87 -22.74
C ASP A 392 10.24 -8.71 -23.34
N THR A 393 10.11 -7.52 -22.76
CA THR A 393 10.83 -6.33 -23.20
C THR A 393 12.02 -6.02 -22.30
N LEU A 394 11.97 -6.43 -21.02
CA LEU A 394 13.02 -6.19 -20.04
C LEU A 394 14.05 -7.33 -19.99
N VAL A 395 13.60 -8.57 -19.95
CA VAL A 395 14.47 -9.73 -19.67
C VAL A 395 14.74 -10.56 -20.91
N GLN A 396 13.71 -10.87 -21.71
CA GLN A 396 13.86 -11.76 -22.87
C GLN A 396 15.00 -11.34 -23.82
N PRO A 397 15.23 -10.04 -24.14
CA PRO A 397 16.35 -9.65 -25.01
C PRO A 397 17.73 -10.02 -24.46
N VAL A 398 17.88 -10.05 -23.12
CA VAL A 398 19.12 -10.49 -22.47
C VAL A 398 19.28 -12.01 -22.64
N LEU A 399 18.19 -12.76 -22.49
CA LEU A 399 18.20 -14.21 -22.67
C LEU A 399 18.50 -14.59 -24.13
N ASP A 400 17.89 -13.90 -25.08
CA ASP A 400 18.08 -14.14 -26.50
C ASP A 400 19.53 -13.88 -26.94
N ALA A 401 20.17 -12.84 -26.37
CA ALA A 401 21.55 -12.50 -26.67
C ALA A 401 22.56 -13.47 -26.05
N HIS A 402 22.32 -13.93 -24.82
CA HIS A 402 23.36 -14.56 -24.00
C HIS A 402 23.07 -15.99 -23.56
N CYS A 403 21.82 -16.46 -23.65
CA CYS A 403 21.40 -17.72 -23.03
C CYS A 403 20.82 -18.74 -24.02
N THR A 404 20.01 -18.31 -24.99
CA THR A 404 19.24 -19.21 -25.87
C THR A 404 20.11 -20.08 -26.77
N ALA A 405 21.35 -19.69 -27.06
CA ALA A 405 22.29 -20.52 -27.81
C ALA A 405 22.53 -21.90 -27.13
N CYS A 406 22.53 -21.94 -25.80
CA CYS A 406 22.69 -23.15 -25.00
C CYS A 406 21.36 -23.65 -24.40
N HIS A 407 20.47 -22.73 -24.04
CA HIS A 407 19.20 -22.96 -23.38
C HIS A 407 18.02 -22.94 -24.36
N ALA A 408 18.09 -23.79 -25.39
CA ALA A 408 17.02 -23.98 -26.36
C ALA A 408 16.83 -25.47 -26.68
N PRO A 409 15.64 -25.91 -27.14
CA PRO A 409 15.35 -27.32 -27.40
C PRO A 409 16.33 -27.97 -28.39
N ALA A 410 16.83 -27.18 -29.35
CA ALA A 410 17.77 -27.61 -30.39
C ALA A 410 19.25 -27.65 -29.95
N SER A 411 19.56 -27.24 -28.72
CA SER A 411 20.93 -27.20 -28.20
C SER A 411 21.55 -28.60 -28.08
N LYS A 412 22.85 -28.69 -28.34
CA LYS A 412 23.65 -29.92 -28.16
C LYS A 412 24.03 -30.16 -26.70
N ASP A 413 23.93 -29.15 -25.84
CA ASP A 413 24.14 -29.31 -24.40
C ASP A 413 22.88 -29.88 -23.74
N GLU A 414 22.93 -31.18 -23.44
CA GLU A 414 21.79 -31.91 -22.88
C GLU A 414 21.39 -31.42 -21.49
N ARG A 415 22.33 -30.87 -20.71
CA ARG A 415 22.04 -30.31 -19.38
C ARG A 415 21.37 -28.94 -19.53
N ALA A 416 21.92 -28.07 -20.37
CA ALA A 416 21.40 -26.71 -20.56
C ALA A 416 20.00 -26.69 -21.19
N ARG A 417 19.75 -27.53 -22.22
CA ARG A 417 18.44 -27.58 -22.91
C ARG A 417 17.26 -28.02 -22.05
N ARG A 418 17.49 -28.57 -20.84
CA ARG A 418 16.42 -28.89 -19.87
C ARG A 418 15.73 -27.65 -19.33
N LEU A 419 16.41 -26.50 -19.39
CA LEU A 419 15.85 -25.19 -19.12
C LEU A 419 15.76 -24.46 -20.46
N ASP A 420 14.57 -24.45 -21.05
CA ASP A 420 14.31 -23.72 -22.30
C ASP A 420 14.03 -22.24 -21.98
N LEU A 421 14.88 -21.36 -22.49
CA LEU A 421 14.81 -19.91 -22.30
C LEU A 421 14.36 -19.18 -23.57
N THR A 422 13.87 -19.91 -24.57
CA THR A 422 13.24 -19.31 -25.75
C THR A 422 11.85 -18.77 -25.41
N ALA A 423 11.46 -17.67 -26.07
CA ALA A 423 10.12 -17.13 -25.95
C ALA A 423 9.08 -18.12 -26.54
N PRO A 424 7.85 -18.20 -25.99
CA PRO A 424 7.32 -17.40 -24.87
C PRO A 424 7.49 -18.04 -23.48
N GLY A 425 8.11 -19.23 -23.39
CA GLY A 425 8.15 -20.04 -22.17
C GLY A 425 9.20 -19.63 -21.13
N ALA A 426 10.12 -18.72 -21.48
CA ALA A 426 11.28 -18.38 -20.65
C ALA A 426 10.92 -17.87 -19.25
N TYR A 427 9.84 -17.10 -19.10
CA TYR A 427 9.39 -16.64 -17.77
C TYR A 427 9.10 -17.82 -16.85
N ASP A 428 8.27 -18.76 -17.30
CA ASP A 428 7.87 -19.92 -16.50
C ASP A 428 9.05 -20.83 -16.19
N ALA A 429 9.98 -20.95 -17.15
CA ALA A 429 11.23 -21.68 -16.96
C ALA A 429 12.09 -21.06 -15.84
N LEU A 430 12.28 -19.73 -15.85
CA LEU A 430 13.05 -19.03 -14.83
C LEU A 430 12.37 -19.04 -13.45
N ILE A 431 11.05 -18.86 -13.40
CA ILE A 431 10.27 -18.96 -12.16
C ILE A 431 10.27 -20.41 -11.62
N GLY A 432 10.32 -21.42 -12.49
CA GLY A 432 10.42 -22.83 -12.14
C GLY A 432 11.80 -23.29 -11.68
N PHE A 433 12.85 -22.50 -11.94
CA PHE A 433 14.24 -22.86 -11.68
C PHE A 433 14.55 -23.09 -10.19
N ALA A 434 15.48 -24.02 -9.91
CA ALA A 434 15.99 -24.34 -8.58
C ALA A 434 14.89 -24.55 -7.53
N ASP A 435 13.93 -25.43 -7.84
CA ASP A 435 12.74 -25.69 -7.02
C ASP A 435 11.91 -24.43 -6.79
N LYS A 436 11.71 -23.57 -7.80
CA LYS A 436 10.98 -22.29 -7.66
C LYS A 436 11.60 -21.31 -6.65
N ASP A 437 12.93 -21.25 -6.59
CA ASP A 437 13.67 -20.38 -5.65
C ASP A 437 13.25 -18.90 -5.79
N LEU A 438 13.33 -18.35 -7.01
CA LEU A 438 12.94 -16.96 -7.26
C LEU A 438 11.46 -16.72 -6.97
N ALA A 439 10.58 -17.68 -7.25
CA ALA A 439 9.16 -17.56 -6.95
C ALA A 439 8.93 -17.40 -5.43
N ARG A 440 9.62 -18.18 -4.58
CA ARG A 440 9.51 -18.03 -3.12
C ARG A 440 10.09 -16.71 -2.63
N LEU A 441 11.18 -16.24 -3.22
CA LEU A 441 11.81 -14.96 -2.86
C LEU A 441 10.94 -13.76 -3.27
N ALA A 442 10.28 -13.86 -4.42
CA ALA A 442 9.42 -12.84 -4.99
C ALA A 442 7.99 -12.84 -4.40
N PHE A 443 7.58 -13.91 -3.74
CA PHE A 443 6.26 -13.99 -3.10
C PHE A 443 6.09 -12.90 -2.02
N GLU A 444 4.84 -12.54 -1.78
CA GLU A 444 4.45 -11.51 -0.81
C GLU A 444 5.06 -11.75 0.58
N LYS A 445 5.47 -10.67 1.24
CA LYS A 445 5.95 -10.69 2.63
C LYS A 445 5.44 -9.46 3.35
N ASP A 446 5.05 -9.61 4.61
CA ASP A 446 4.51 -8.53 5.43
C ASP A 446 5.50 -7.38 5.65
N VAL A 447 6.80 -7.70 5.75
CA VAL A 447 7.87 -6.75 6.09
C VAL A 447 8.99 -6.83 5.05
N SER A 448 9.66 -5.70 4.80
CA SER A 448 10.93 -5.65 4.07
C SER A 448 12.07 -5.45 5.07
N VAL A 449 13.06 -6.35 5.04
CA VAL A 449 14.24 -6.30 5.90
C VAL A 449 15.46 -5.90 5.06
N PRO A 450 16.31 -4.97 5.50
CA PRO A 450 17.54 -4.62 4.77
C PRO A 450 18.38 -5.84 4.40
N GLY A 451 18.75 -5.95 3.14
CA GLY A 451 19.51 -7.07 2.56
C GLY A 451 18.67 -8.30 2.17
N ASP A 452 17.38 -8.35 2.51
CA ASP A 452 16.47 -9.45 2.16
C ASP A 452 15.70 -9.20 0.85
N MET A 453 16.44 -8.93 -0.23
CA MET A 453 15.86 -8.65 -1.55
C MET A 453 16.04 -9.82 -2.54
N PRO A 454 15.08 -10.05 -3.46
CA PRO A 454 15.09 -11.23 -4.32
C PRO A 454 16.35 -11.39 -5.16
N ALA A 455 16.84 -10.34 -5.83
CA ALA A 455 17.99 -10.47 -6.73
C ALA A 455 19.26 -10.93 -5.98
N ARG A 456 19.50 -10.39 -4.77
CA ARG A 456 20.67 -10.72 -3.95
C ARG A 456 20.69 -12.17 -3.48
N LYS A 457 19.51 -12.73 -3.19
CA LYS A 457 19.37 -14.08 -2.63
C LYS A 457 19.07 -15.14 -3.69
N SER A 458 18.84 -14.72 -4.92
CA SER A 458 18.43 -15.61 -6.00
C SER A 458 19.51 -16.61 -6.37
N ARG A 459 19.16 -17.90 -6.35
CA ARG A 459 20.00 -18.96 -6.91
C ARG A 459 20.19 -18.82 -8.41
N LEU A 460 19.24 -18.19 -9.12
CA LEU A 460 19.38 -17.90 -10.55
C LEU A 460 20.58 -16.98 -10.78
N LEU A 461 20.65 -15.87 -10.06
CA LEU A 461 21.75 -14.92 -10.20
C LEU A 461 23.09 -15.51 -9.71
N ALA A 462 23.05 -16.30 -8.63
CA ALA A 462 24.23 -17.04 -8.18
C ALA A 462 24.76 -17.99 -9.26
N ALA A 463 23.88 -18.72 -9.95
CA ALA A 463 24.25 -19.60 -11.06
C ALA A 463 24.82 -18.83 -12.25
N LEU A 464 24.28 -17.66 -12.59
CA LEU A 464 24.82 -16.78 -13.64
C LEU A 464 26.24 -16.28 -13.32
N ARG A 465 26.57 -16.11 -12.03
CA ARG A 465 27.89 -15.67 -11.57
C ARG A 465 28.88 -16.82 -11.35
N ASP A 466 28.43 -18.07 -11.42
CA ASP A 466 29.28 -19.24 -11.23
C ASP A 466 30.07 -19.57 -12.51
N THR A 467 31.38 -19.28 -12.50
CA THR A 467 32.27 -19.54 -13.62
C THR A 467 32.45 -21.04 -13.93
N ALA A 468 32.14 -21.94 -13.00
CA ALA A 468 32.13 -23.37 -13.28
C ALA A 468 30.90 -23.79 -14.11
N MET A 469 29.79 -23.04 -14.03
CA MET A 469 28.59 -23.26 -14.84
C MET A 469 28.59 -22.41 -16.12
N HIS A 470 29.00 -21.14 -16.01
CA HIS A 470 28.93 -20.14 -17.08
C HIS A 470 30.31 -19.51 -17.34
N GLY A 471 31.32 -20.34 -17.59
CA GLY A 471 32.72 -19.89 -17.71
C GLY A 471 33.00 -18.90 -18.85
N THR A 472 32.12 -18.81 -19.85
CA THR A 472 32.24 -17.86 -20.97
C THR A 472 31.21 -16.73 -20.94
N LEU A 473 30.31 -16.71 -19.95
CA LEU A 473 29.27 -15.68 -19.87
C LEU A 473 29.87 -14.37 -19.36
N ALA A 474 29.69 -13.30 -20.13
CA ALA A 474 30.07 -11.96 -19.74
C ALA A 474 28.89 -11.01 -20.01
N LEU A 475 28.11 -10.72 -18.96
CA LEU A 475 27.01 -9.76 -19.06
C LEU A 475 27.56 -8.35 -18.96
N SER A 476 27.06 -7.46 -19.81
CA SER A 476 27.28 -6.03 -19.65
C SER A 476 26.61 -5.52 -18.36
N ALA A 477 27.04 -4.37 -17.84
CA ALA A 477 26.37 -3.76 -16.68
C ALA A 477 24.88 -3.49 -16.95
N GLN A 478 24.53 -3.12 -18.20
CA GLN A 478 23.16 -2.89 -18.63
C GLN A 478 22.33 -4.19 -18.66
N ASP A 479 22.89 -5.29 -19.15
CA ASP A 479 22.21 -6.59 -19.16
C ASP A 479 21.99 -7.12 -17.75
N LEU A 480 22.98 -6.97 -16.87
CA LEU A 480 22.86 -7.31 -15.46
C LEU A 480 21.79 -6.46 -14.77
N GLU A 481 21.76 -5.16 -15.01
CA GLU A 481 20.75 -4.24 -14.46
C GLU A 481 19.33 -4.67 -14.82
N ARG A 482 19.11 -5.14 -16.05
CA ARG A 482 17.79 -5.62 -16.51
C ARG A 482 17.32 -6.84 -15.71
N LEU A 483 18.21 -7.81 -15.49
CA LEU A 483 17.93 -9.02 -14.72
C LEU A 483 17.70 -8.70 -13.23
N VAL A 484 18.58 -7.91 -12.63
CA VAL A 484 18.50 -7.50 -11.22
C VAL A 484 17.24 -6.69 -10.95
N THR A 485 16.93 -5.72 -11.83
CA THR A 485 15.72 -4.90 -11.72
C THR A 485 14.47 -5.76 -11.75
N TRP A 486 14.36 -6.69 -12.71
CA TRP A 486 13.22 -7.61 -12.81
C TRP A 486 13.04 -8.45 -11.54
N MET A 487 14.11 -9.06 -11.02
CA MET A 487 14.04 -9.86 -9.79
C MET A 487 13.62 -9.00 -8.59
N ASP A 488 14.20 -7.80 -8.43
CA ASP A 488 13.94 -6.93 -7.27
C ASP A 488 12.57 -6.23 -7.31
N VAL A 489 11.91 -6.13 -8.48
CA VAL A 489 10.49 -5.77 -8.56
C VAL A 489 9.57 -6.98 -8.51
N TYR A 490 10.01 -8.03 -7.81
CA TYR A 490 9.25 -9.25 -7.53
C TYR A 490 8.90 -10.04 -8.78
N ALA A 491 9.85 -10.10 -9.72
CA ALA A 491 9.80 -10.97 -10.89
C ALA A 491 8.50 -10.90 -11.70
N HIS A 492 7.93 -9.70 -11.86
CA HIS A 492 6.69 -9.50 -12.61
C HIS A 492 6.78 -10.01 -14.05
N ARG A 493 5.67 -10.56 -14.54
CA ARG A 493 5.49 -10.87 -15.96
C ARG A 493 5.04 -9.62 -16.72
N LEU A 494 4.04 -8.93 -16.18
CA LEU A 494 3.40 -7.73 -16.73
C LEU A 494 3.28 -6.65 -15.65
N GLY A 495 3.22 -5.39 -16.06
CA GLY A 495 3.07 -4.24 -15.17
C GLY A 495 1.68 -3.61 -15.17
N SER A 496 0.83 -3.96 -16.13
CA SER A 496 -0.49 -3.37 -16.39
C SER A 496 -1.57 -4.45 -16.48
N PHE A 497 -2.81 -4.07 -16.17
CA PHE A 497 -3.97 -4.98 -16.17
C PHE A 497 -4.67 -5.09 -17.53
N SER A 498 -4.34 -4.21 -18.49
CA SER A 498 -4.89 -4.22 -19.85
C SER A 498 -3.98 -3.51 -20.84
N ASP A 499 -4.18 -3.77 -22.13
CA ASP A 499 -3.47 -3.08 -23.21
C ASP A 499 -3.77 -1.56 -23.22
N GLU A 500 -5.00 -1.18 -22.85
CA GLU A 500 -5.40 0.22 -22.73
C GLU A 500 -4.60 0.93 -21.63
N GLN A 501 -4.51 0.33 -20.44
CA GLN A 501 -3.69 0.87 -19.37
C GLN A 501 -2.21 0.88 -19.73
N GLU A 502 -1.72 -0.10 -20.48
CA GLU A 502 -0.35 -0.09 -21.00
C GLU A 502 -0.10 1.15 -21.87
N ALA A 503 -1.03 1.47 -22.78
CA ALA A 503 -0.94 2.67 -23.63
C ALA A 503 -1.03 3.99 -22.84
N GLU A 504 -1.84 4.04 -21.77
CA GLU A 504 -1.88 5.18 -20.84
C GLU A 504 -0.54 5.39 -20.13
N LEU A 505 0.09 4.31 -19.65
CA LEU A 505 1.40 4.38 -19.01
C LEU A 505 2.48 4.85 -19.98
N GLU A 506 2.42 4.44 -21.25
CA GLU A 506 3.31 4.96 -22.29
C GLU A 506 3.07 6.45 -22.58
N ALA A 507 1.81 6.89 -22.59
CA ALA A 507 1.47 8.30 -22.77
C ALA A 507 2.03 9.15 -21.62
N LEU A 508 1.82 8.71 -20.39
CA LEU A 508 2.40 9.33 -19.20
C LEU A 508 3.93 9.41 -19.29
N ARG A 509 4.59 8.35 -19.78
CA ARG A 509 6.05 8.36 -19.97
C ARG A 509 6.50 9.42 -20.99
N ARG A 510 5.73 9.63 -22.06
CA ARG A 510 6.03 10.66 -23.08
C ARG A 510 5.83 12.06 -22.49
N GLU A 511 4.72 12.28 -21.80
CA GLU A 511 4.39 13.56 -21.14
C GLU A 511 5.40 13.94 -20.05
N TRP A 512 5.91 12.97 -19.29
CA TRP A 512 6.92 13.25 -18.25
C TRP A 512 8.32 13.55 -18.82
N LYS A 513 8.62 13.07 -20.04
CA LYS A 513 9.91 13.31 -20.70
C LYS A 513 9.98 14.66 -21.41
N THR A 514 8.83 15.20 -21.79
CA THR A 514 8.68 16.54 -22.38
C THR A 514 8.63 17.58 -21.28
#